data_AF-K1RIH8-F1
#
_entry.id   AF-K1RIH8-F1
#
_cell.length_a   1.000
_cell.length_b   1.000
_cell.length_c   1.000
_cell.angle_alpha   90.00
_cell.angle_beta   90.00
_cell.angle_gamma   90.00
#
_symmetry.space_group_name_H-M   'P 1'
#
loop_
_entity.id
_entity.type
_entity.pdbx_description
1 polymer ?
#
loop_
_entity_poly.entity_id
_entity_poly.type
_entity_poly.pdbx_seq_one_letter_code
_entity_poly.pdbx_strand_id
1 'polypeptide(L)'
;MIKLDDSIIDSISFSNVETYFNYYRKKCKKYDLNLLGITIIPPTSLEKFLNVIKSHNKNNEVMKELINLTEEAIKGNNYIIHYGI
;
A
#
# COMPACT_ATOMS: atom_id res chain seq x y z
N MET A 1 -17.92 13.02 5.56
CA MET A 1 -18.15 11.97 4.55
C MET A 1 -19.64 11.74 4.46
N ILE A 2 -20.28 12.14 3.36
CA ILE A 2 -21.67 11.77 3.13
C ILE A 2 -21.62 10.32 2.69
N LYS A 3 -21.89 9.44 3.64
CA LYS A 3 -21.99 8.01 3.43
C LYS A 3 -23.37 7.76 2.85
N LEU A 4 -23.40 7.32 1.61
CA LEU A 4 -24.60 6.73 1.05
C LEU A 4 -24.64 5.30 1.58
N ASP A 5 -25.75 4.94 2.20
CA ASP A 5 -25.98 3.57 2.67
C ASP A 5 -26.53 2.74 1.51
N ASP A 6 -26.03 1.53 1.36
CA ASP A 6 -26.38 0.64 0.24
C ASP A 6 -27.90 0.35 0.19
N SER A 7 -28.60 0.42 1.34
CA SER A 7 -30.06 0.26 1.45
C SER A 7 -30.88 1.27 0.63
N ILE A 8 -30.24 2.34 0.12
CA ILE A 8 -30.90 3.41 -0.65
C ILE A 8 -30.87 3.13 -2.17
N ILE A 9 -30.04 2.19 -2.66
CA ILE A 9 -29.61 2.16 -4.08
C ILE A 9 -29.89 0.82 -4.79
N ASP A 10 -30.40 -0.20 -4.08
CA ASP A 10 -30.52 -1.58 -4.56
C ASP A 10 -31.40 -1.77 -5.84
N SER A 11 -32.16 -0.76 -6.27
CA SER A 11 -33.03 -0.84 -7.45
C SER A 11 -32.64 0.08 -8.62
N ILE A 12 -31.42 0.65 -8.64
CA ILE A 12 -31.01 1.65 -9.65
C ILE A 12 -29.86 1.13 -10.53
N SER A 13 -30.02 1.26 -11.86
CA SER A 13 -28.99 0.93 -12.84
C SER A 13 -28.16 2.17 -13.22
N PHE A 14 -26.84 2.04 -13.11
CA PHE A 14 -25.86 3.11 -13.40
C PHE A 14 -25.09 2.87 -14.71
N SER A 15 -25.67 2.12 -15.65
CA SER A 15 -24.98 1.64 -16.85
C SER A 15 -24.41 2.74 -17.78
N ASN A 16 -24.81 4.00 -17.59
CA ASN A 16 -24.30 5.16 -18.32
C ASN A 16 -23.77 6.27 -17.39
N VAL A 17 -23.52 5.94 -16.13
CA VAL A 17 -22.90 6.86 -15.18
C VAL A 17 -21.42 6.54 -15.10
N GLU A 18 -20.61 7.54 -15.37
CA GLU A 18 -19.17 7.43 -15.23
C GLU A 18 -18.82 7.21 -13.74
N THR A 19 -18.15 6.09 -13.44
CA THR A 19 -17.73 5.73 -12.07
C THR A 19 -16.24 5.39 -12.03
N TYR A 20 -15.64 5.58 -10.86
CA TYR A 20 -14.24 5.28 -10.60
C TYR A 20 -14.15 4.37 -9.36
N PHE A 21 -13.54 3.18 -9.49
CA PHE A 21 -13.33 2.19 -8.42
C PHE A 21 -11.88 1.73 -8.41
N ASN A 22 -11.35 1.25 -7.27
CA ASN A 22 -9.93 0.89 -7.18
C ASN A 22 -9.63 -0.50 -7.80
N TYR A 23 -9.08 -0.49 -9.01
CA TYR A 23 -8.42 -1.59 -9.72
C TYR A 23 -7.13 -1.05 -10.36
N TYR A 24 -5.99 -0.99 -9.67
CA TYR A 24 -4.86 -0.15 -10.14
C TYR A 24 -3.47 -0.63 -9.68
N ARG A 25 -2.43 -0.76 -10.52
CA ARG A 25 -2.14 -0.23 -11.89
C ARG A 25 -1.50 -1.27 -12.82
N LYS A 26 -1.89 -1.25 -14.10
CA LYS A 26 -1.29 -1.96 -15.26
C LYS A 26 0.19 -1.60 -15.58
N LYS A 27 0.87 -0.82 -14.73
CA LYS A 27 2.27 -0.37 -14.86
C LYS A 27 3.03 -0.23 -13.54
N CYS A 28 2.57 -0.79 -12.42
CA CYS A 28 3.52 -1.04 -11.34
C CYS A 28 4.39 -2.20 -11.80
N LYS A 29 5.71 -2.00 -11.92
CA LYS A 29 6.62 -3.15 -11.93
C LYS A 29 6.24 -3.98 -10.69
N LYS A 30 6.32 -5.31 -10.77
CA LYS A 30 6.00 -6.27 -9.69
C LYS A 30 6.71 -5.99 -8.33
N TYR A 31 7.49 -4.91 -8.24
CA TYR A 31 8.47 -4.57 -7.21
C TYR A 31 8.31 -3.13 -6.67
N ASP A 32 7.12 -2.52 -6.75
CA ASP A 32 6.89 -1.13 -6.31
C ASP A 32 5.73 -1.00 -5.30
N LEU A 33 5.73 0.08 -4.52
CA LEU A 33 4.69 0.40 -3.53
C LEU A 33 3.46 1.04 -4.20
N ASN A 34 2.27 0.54 -3.86
CA ASN A 34 0.99 1.15 -4.24
C ASN A 34 0.60 2.23 -3.22
N LEU A 35 0.86 3.49 -3.57
CA LEU A 35 0.60 4.66 -2.72
C LEU A 35 -0.88 5.04 -2.59
N LEU A 36 -1.77 4.46 -3.41
CA LEU A 36 -3.23 4.70 -3.42
C LEU A 36 -4.03 3.40 -3.18
N GLY A 37 -3.43 2.44 -2.48
CA GLY A 37 -4.03 1.15 -2.22
C GLY A 37 -3.20 0.33 -1.24
N ILE A 38 -3.50 -0.96 -1.12
CA ILE A 38 -2.79 -1.85 -0.20
C ILE A 38 -1.59 -2.48 -0.91
N THR A 39 -0.42 -2.42 -0.30
CA THR A 39 0.78 -3.16 -0.73
C THR A 39 1.18 -4.18 0.31
N ILE A 40 1.44 -5.41 -0.12
CA ILE A 40 1.97 -6.47 0.73
C ILE A 40 3.41 -6.75 0.29
N ILE A 41 4.38 -6.56 1.17
CA ILE A 41 5.79 -6.87 0.92
C ILE A 41 6.09 -8.22 1.59
N PRO A 42 6.49 -9.26 0.83
CA PRO A 42 6.81 -10.56 1.40
C PRO A 42 8.17 -10.57 2.11
N PRO A 43 8.39 -11.49 3.08
CA PRO A 43 9.66 -11.61 3.80
C PRO A 43 10.88 -11.70 2.87
N THR A 44 10.75 -12.45 1.77
CA THR A 44 11.79 -12.63 0.74
C THR A 44 12.22 -11.34 0.03
N SER A 45 11.44 -10.27 0.14
CA SER A 45 11.72 -8.96 -0.46
C SER A 45 12.19 -7.91 0.55
N LEU A 46 12.12 -8.20 1.85
CA LEU A 46 12.39 -7.21 2.89
C LEU A 46 13.85 -6.75 2.96
N GLU A 47 14.83 -7.62 2.73
CA GLU A 47 16.24 -7.21 2.67
C GLU A 47 16.50 -6.21 1.53
N LYS A 48 15.91 -6.47 0.35
CA LYS A 48 16.00 -5.54 -0.79
C LYS A 48 15.28 -4.23 -0.49
N PHE A 49 14.11 -4.30 0.13
CA PHE A 49 13.35 -3.12 0.54
C PHE A 49 14.13 -2.26 1.55
N LEU A 50 14.72 -2.88 2.59
CA LEU A 50 15.54 -2.21 3.58
C LEU A 50 16.74 -1.50 2.94
N ASN A 51 17.40 -2.13 1.98
CA ASN A 51 18.54 -1.53 1.26
C ASN A 51 18.12 -0.27 0.49
N VAL A 52 16.94 -0.29 -0.16
CA VAL A 52 16.40 0.90 -0.84
C VAL A 52 16.05 2.01 0.16
N ILE A 53 15.47 1.68 1.32
CA ILE A 53 15.17 2.67 2.36
C ILE A 53 16.46 3.31 2.88
N LYS A 54 17.48 2.50 3.21
CA LYS A 54 18.77 2.97 3.73
C LYS A 54 19.51 3.85 2.73
N SER A 55 19.44 3.56 1.42
CA SER A 55 20.09 4.38 0.39
C SER A 55 19.45 5.76 0.20
N HIS A 56 18.21 5.96 0.64
CA HIS A 56 17.48 7.22 0.55
C HIS A 56 17.34 7.94 1.90
N ASN A 57 18.00 7.44 2.95
CA ASN A 57 17.82 7.95 4.30
C ASN A 57 18.29 9.41 4.41
N LYS A 58 17.34 10.33 4.64
CA LYS A 58 17.59 11.76 4.86
C LYS A 58 17.75 12.14 6.34
N ASN A 59 18.08 11.19 7.23
CA ASN A 59 18.21 11.39 8.68
C ASN A 59 16.98 12.03 9.33
N ASN A 60 15.78 11.66 8.89
CA ASN A 60 14.53 12.05 9.56
C ASN A 60 13.99 10.89 10.41
N GLU A 61 13.14 11.23 11.37
CA GLU A 61 12.57 10.29 12.35
C GLU A 61 11.72 9.20 11.68
N VAL A 62 10.93 9.59 10.68
CA VAL A 62 10.08 8.68 9.89
C VAL A 62 10.89 7.58 9.21
N MET A 63 12.06 7.91 8.63
CA MET A 63 12.92 6.93 7.98
C MET A 63 13.59 6.00 8.99
N LYS A 64 13.91 6.48 10.20
CA LYS A 64 14.44 5.63 11.28
C LYS A 64 13.38 4.63 11.74
N GLU A 65 12.15 5.07 11.90
CA GLU A 65 11.03 4.21 12.26
C GLU A 65 10.78 3.13 11.20
N LEU A 66 10.75 3.51 9.92
CA LEU A 66 10.57 2.57 8.81
C LEU A 66 11.70 1.54 8.73
N ILE A 67 12.95 1.94 9.00
CA ILE A 67 14.10 1.03 9.08
C ILE A 67 13.91 0.03 10.22
N ASN A 68 13.58 0.50 11.42
CA ASN A 68 13.39 -0.36 12.59
C ASN A 68 12.27 -1.39 12.36
N LEU A 69 11.11 -0.93 11.87
CA LEU A 69 9.97 -1.81 11.56
C LEU A 69 10.34 -2.87 10.51
N THR A 70 11.11 -2.48 9.49
CA THR A 70 11.56 -3.42 8.46
C THR A 70 12.55 -4.44 9.02
N GLU A 71 13.48 -4.02 9.90
CA GLU A 71 14.42 -4.93 10.57
C GLU A 71 13.72 -5.91 11.52
N GLU A 72 12.68 -5.47 12.24
CA GLU A 72 11.83 -6.35 13.05
C GLU A 72 11.06 -7.34 12.19
N ALA A 73 10.49 -6.90 11.07
CA ALA A 73 9.79 -7.78 10.14
C ALA A 73 10.72 -8.83 9.51
N ILE A 74 11.98 -8.48 9.22
CA ILE A 74 13.00 -9.43 8.77
C ILE A 74 13.29 -10.48 9.85
N LYS A 75 13.56 -10.05 11.09
CA LYS A 75 13.85 -10.97 12.21
C LYS A 75 12.71 -11.95 12.48
N GLY A 76 11.47 -11.46 12.34
CA GLY A 76 10.26 -12.26 12.54
C GLY A 76 9.79 -13.07 11.33
N ASN A 77 10.46 -12.95 10.17
CA ASN A 77 9.99 -13.51 8.90
C ASN A 77 8.54 -13.11 8.56
N ASN A 78 8.18 -11.86 8.84
CA ASN A 78 6.83 -11.32 8.72
C ASN A 78 6.61 -10.59 7.40
N TYR A 79 5.34 -10.44 7.00
CA TYR A 79 4.94 -9.56 5.91
C TYR A 79 4.78 -8.12 6.41
N ILE A 80 5.05 -7.14 5.55
CA ILE A 80 4.67 -5.74 5.79
C ILE A 80 3.47 -5.41 4.93
N ILE A 81 2.43 -4.81 5.53
CA ILE A 81 1.27 -4.28 4.83
C ILE A 81 1.35 -2.75 4.88
N HIS A 82 1.51 -2.13 3.72
CA HIS A 82 1.43 -0.69 3.56
C HIS A 82 0.02 -0.32 3.06
N TYR A 83 -0.63 0.59 3.79
CA TYR A 83 -1.87 1.23 3.36
C TYR A 83 -1.53 2.59 2.75
N GLY A 84 -1.63 2.68 1.43
CA GLY A 84 -1.68 3.93 0.71
C GLY A 84 -2.94 4.73 1.06
N ILE A 85 -2.90 6.04 0.82
CA ILE A 85 -3.99 6.98 1.16
C ILE A 85 -5.09 6.91 0.10
#